data_AF-A0A1I1DQC1-F1
#
_entry.id   AF-A0A1I1DQC1-F1
#
_cell.length_a   1.000
_cell.length_b   1.000
_cell.length_c   1.000
_cell.angle_alpha   90.00
_cell.angle_beta   90.00
_cell.angle_gamma   90.00
#
_symmetry.space_group_name_H-M   'P 1'
#
loop_
_entity.id
_entity.type
_entity.pdbx_description
1 polymer ?
#
loop_
_entity_poly.entity_id
_entity_poly.type
_entity_poly.pdbx_seq_one_letter_code
_entity_poly.pdbx_strand_id
1 'polypeptide(L)'
;MDENIYLELFIPNSSSQEIWNRMIQFPEWLLLFVTPEKIQYQENAKGEWILKKNIFFKTVAQYRIISCQAPDHLLLDIHMQDFSSSILLTLEEKANGTCLHLDHRSFTGKYKNAFRKQFLKRWQKLLKRFSKDQK
;
A
#
# COMPACT_ATOMS: atom_id res chain seq x y z
N MET A 1 21.07 -6.92 8.05
CA MET A 1 19.96 -7.75 7.50
C MET A 1 18.98 -6.77 6.87
N ASP A 2 18.63 -6.95 5.60
CA ASP A 2 17.72 -6.01 4.91
C ASP A 2 16.37 -5.92 5.63
N GLU A 3 16.05 -4.70 6.08
CA GLU A 3 14.84 -4.39 6.84
C GLU A 3 13.63 -4.15 5.94
N ASN A 4 13.75 -4.34 4.63
CA ASN A 4 12.70 -4.09 3.65
C ASN A 4 11.76 -5.29 3.50
N ILE A 5 10.60 -5.06 2.88
CA ILE A 5 9.67 -6.09 2.42
C ILE A 5 9.60 -5.94 0.91
N TYR A 6 9.98 -6.99 0.20
CA TYR A 6 9.78 -7.10 -1.24
C TYR A 6 8.82 -8.24 -1.52
N LEU A 7 7.76 -7.98 -2.28
CA LEU A 7 6.78 -8.96 -2.71
C LEU A 7 6.49 -8.78 -4.19
N GLU A 8 6.30 -9.90 -4.87
CA GLU A 8 5.94 -9.95 -6.28
C GLU A 8 4.71 -10.85 -6.44
N LEU A 9 3.77 -10.42 -7.28
CA LEU A 9 2.59 -11.18 -7.63
C LEU A 9 2.30 -11.03 -9.12
N PHE A 10 2.36 -12.14 -9.84
CA PHE A 10 1.85 -12.22 -11.21
C PHE A 10 0.33 -12.46 -11.19
N ILE A 11 -0.41 -11.62 -11.92
CA ILE A 11 -1.86 -11.67 -12.04
C ILE A 11 -2.18 -11.97 -13.52
N PRO A 12 -2.51 -13.22 -13.87
CA PRO A 12 -2.76 -13.59 -15.26
C PRO A 12 -4.03 -12.93 -15.78
N ASN A 13 -4.07 -12.67 -17.09
CA ASN A 13 -5.23 -12.16 -17.82
C ASN A 13 -5.83 -10.86 -17.22
N SER A 14 -5.02 -10.07 -16.52
CA SER A 14 -5.40 -8.75 -16.03
C SER A 14 -4.38 -7.73 -16.49
N SER A 15 -4.87 -6.64 -17.07
CA SER A 15 -4.06 -5.50 -17.47
C SER A 15 -3.59 -4.69 -16.26
N SER A 16 -2.53 -3.89 -16.45
CA SER A 16 -2.04 -2.99 -15.41
C SER A 16 -3.11 -2.00 -14.99
N GLN A 17 -3.94 -1.53 -15.93
CA GLN A 17 -5.05 -0.61 -15.64
C GLN A 17 -6.12 -1.24 -14.72
N GLU A 18 -6.48 -2.51 -14.94
CA GLU A 18 -7.48 -3.20 -14.10
C GLU A 18 -6.97 -3.40 -12.68
N ILE A 19 -5.71 -3.80 -12.53
CA ILE A 19 -5.09 -3.96 -11.21
C ILE A 19 -4.94 -2.60 -10.54
N TRP A 20 -4.54 -1.56 -11.27
CA TRP A 20 -4.44 -0.20 -10.75
C TRP A 20 -5.79 0.29 -10.21
N ASN A 21 -6.87 0.10 -10.96
CA ASN A 21 -8.20 0.49 -10.51
C ASN A 21 -8.63 -0.26 -9.24
N ARG A 22 -8.31 -1.56 -9.15
CA ARG A 22 -8.60 -2.37 -7.94
C ARG A 22 -7.72 -2.03 -6.73
N MET A 23 -6.45 -1.70 -6.94
CA MET A 23 -5.47 -1.49 -5.87
C MET A 23 -5.37 -0.03 -5.42
N ILE A 24 -5.52 0.92 -6.33
CA ILE A 24 -5.17 2.33 -6.11
C ILE A 24 -6.41 3.23 -6.01
N GLN A 25 -7.41 3.06 -6.89
CA GLN A 25 -8.63 3.87 -6.84
C GLN A 25 -9.50 3.53 -5.62
N PHE A 26 -9.53 2.25 -5.22
CA PHE A 26 -10.09 1.80 -3.95
C PHE A 26 -9.00 1.07 -3.19
N PRO A 27 -8.25 1.75 -2.31
CA PRO A 27 -7.12 1.12 -1.63
C PRO A 27 -7.61 0.10 -0.60
N GLU A 28 -7.95 -1.11 -1.04
CA GLU A 28 -8.32 -2.24 -0.18
C GLU A 28 -7.20 -2.57 0.80
N TRP A 29 -5.96 -2.33 0.40
CA TRP A 29 -4.80 -2.43 1.28
C TRP A 29 -4.90 -1.45 2.45
N LEU A 30 -5.43 -0.23 2.28
CA LEU A 30 -5.67 0.70 3.39
C LEU A 30 -6.72 0.17 4.36
N LEU A 31 -7.71 -0.58 3.87
CA LEU A 31 -8.72 -1.24 4.71
C LEU A 31 -8.14 -2.34 5.61
N LEU A 32 -6.97 -2.89 5.27
CA LEU A 32 -6.26 -3.81 6.17
C LEU A 32 -5.79 -3.09 7.44
N PHE A 33 -5.63 -1.77 7.41
CA PHE A 33 -5.06 -0.97 8.50
C PHE A 33 -6.08 -0.06 9.19
N VAL A 34 -7.15 0.33 8.49
CA VAL A 34 -8.14 1.31 8.94
C VAL A 34 -9.55 0.84 8.56
N THR A 35 -10.52 1.01 9.46
CA THR A 35 -11.93 0.81 9.13
C THR A 35 -12.40 1.92 8.17
N PRO A 36 -13.16 1.61 7.11
CA PRO A 36 -13.52 2.58 6.06
C PRO A 36 -14.09 3.90 6.61
N GLU A 37 -14.93 3.83 7.64
CA GLU A 37 -15.58 4.97 8.31
C GLU A 37 -14.61 5.98 8.96
N LYS A 38 -13.34 5.62 9.10
CA LYS A 38 -12.28 6.45 9.72
C LYS A 38 -11.30 6.98 8.71
N ILE A 39 -11.53 6.76 7.43
CA ILE A 39 -10.71 7.33 6.37
C ILE A 39 -11.26 8.71 6.04
N GLN A 40 -10.58 9.75 6.51
CA GLN A 40 -10.78 11.10 6.01
C GLN A 40 -9.92 11.26 4.78
N TYR A 41 -10.54 11.54 3.63
CA TYR A 41 -9.84 11.94 2.42
C TYR A 41 -9.70 13.45 2.45
N GLN A 42 -8.46 13.94 2.51
CA GLN A 42 -8.15 15.35 2.27
C GLN A 42 -7.07 15.39 1.22
N GLU A 43 -7.47 15.73 0.00
CA GLU A 43 -6.56 16.16 -1.05
C GLU A 43 -6.14 17.59 -0.71
N ASN A 44 -4.89 17.79 -0.33
CA ASN A 44 -4.38 19.15 -0.15
C ASN A 44 -3.91 19.74 -1.50
N ALA A 45 -3.52 21.01 -1.52
CA ALA A 45 -3.02 21.70 -2.72
C ALA A 45 -1.78 21.03 -3.37
N LYS A 46 -1.21 19.98 -2.76
CA LYS A 46 -0.09 19.17 -3.28
C LYS A 46 -0.53 17.76 -3.73
N GLY A 47 -1.82 17.45 -3.74
CA GLY A 47 -2.34 16.12 -4.11
C GLY A 47 -2.09 15.03 -3.07
N GLU A 48 -1.80 15.39 -1.82
CA GLU A 48 -1.47 14.41 -0.77
C GLU A 48 -2.73 13.80 -0.16
N TRP A 49 -2.71 12.51 0.16
CA TRP A 49 -3.88 11.77 0.66
C TRP A 49 -3.76 11.49 2.16
N ILE A 50 -4.19 12.43 3.01
CA ILE A 50 -4.01 12.28 4.46
C ILE A 50 -5.10 11.38 5.06
N LEU A 51 -4.84 10.07 5.14
CA LEU A 51 -5.64 9.18 5.99
C LEU A 51 -5.45 9.56 7.47
N LYS A 52 -6.51 9.55 8.30
CA LYS A 52 -6.39 9.77 9.75
C LYS A 52 -7.12 8.70 10.55
N LYS A 53 -6.39 7.74 11.11
CA LYS A 53 -6.96 6.72 12.00
C LYS A 53 -7.25 7.30 13.40
N ASN A 54 -8.48 7.11 13.90
CA ASN A 54 -8.84 7.39 15.30
C ASN A 54 -9.31 6.11 16.01
N ILE A 55 -8.42 5.40 16.70
CA ILE A 55 -8.80 4.25 17.54
C ILE A 55 -8.10 4.41 18.88
N PHE A 56 -8.79 4.98 19.88
CA PHE A 56 -8.56 4.84 21.33
C PHE A 56 -7.12 4.99 21.90
N PHE A 57 -6.10 5.22 21.08
CA PHE A 57 -4.66 5.21 21.37
C PHE A 57 -3.94 6.40 20.71
N LYS A 58 -4.66 7.45 20.30
CA LYS A 58 -4.13 8.72 19.75
C LYS A 58 -3.12 8.62 18.58
N THR A 59 -2.94 7.45 17.95
CA THR A 59 -1.95 7.32 16.86
C THR A 59 -2.62 7.55 15.51
N VAL A 60 -2.36 8.70 14.92
CA VAL A 60 -2.77 9.05 13.55
C VAL A 60 -1.69 8.56 12.60
N ALA A 61 -2.06 7.69 11.65
CA ALA A 61 -1.20 7.30 10.54
C ALA A 61 -1.53 8.15 9.33
N GLN A 62 -0.62 9.02 8.94
CA GLN A 62 -0.69 9.85 7.74
C GLN A 62 -0.08 9.09 6.57
N TYR A 63 -0.77 9.10 5.44
CA TYR A 63 -0.28 8.56 4.19
C TYR A 63 -0.05 9.75 3.26
N ARG A 64 1.00 9.70 2.44
CA ARG A 64 1.34 10.81 1.54
C ARG A 64 1.80 10.25 0.21
N ILE A 65 1.07 10.55 -0.86
CA ILE A 65 1.51 10.20 -2.21
C ILE A 65 2.66 11.13 -2.59
N ILE A 66 3.82 10.56 -2.92
CA ILE A 66 5.02 11.29 -3.32
C ILE A 66 5.11 11.38 -4.84
N SER A 67 4.78 10.28 -5.54
CA SER A 67 4.76 10.20 -7.00
C SER A 67 3.72 9.19 -7.45
N CYS A 68 2.99 9.52 -8.51
CA CYS A 68 1.95 8.69 -9.09
C CYS A 68 2.02 8.81 -10.62
N GLN A 69 2.28 7.71 -11.30
CA GLN A 69 2.26 7.60 -12.76
C GLN A 69 1.34 6.42 -13.08
N ALA A 70 0.05 6.70 -13.19
CA ALA A 70 -0.93 5.66 -13.48
C ALA A 70 -0.76 5.12 -14.92
N PRO A 71 -0.91 3.80 -15.14
CA PRO A 71 -1.19 2.75 -14.16
C PRO A 71 0.07 2.07 -13.58
N ASP A 72 1.27 2.55 -13.92
CA ASP A 72 2.50 1.77 -13.73
C ASP A 72 3.16 1.93 -12.36
N HIS A 73 2.96 3.07 -11.69
CA HIS A 73 3.80 3.42 -10.53
C HIS A 73 3.08 4.27 -9.48
N LEU A 74 3.17 3.85 -8.22
CA LEU A 74 2.77 4.63 -7.05
C LEU A 74 3.84 4.58 -5.96
N LEU A 75 4.33 5.75 -5.54
CA LEU A 75 5.17 5.92 -4.37
C LEU A 75 4.42 6.68 -3.30
N LEU A 76 4.35 6.12 -2.10
CA LEU A 76 3.72 6.74 -0.95
C LEU A 76 4.52 6.57 0.34
N ASP A 77 4.50 7.59 1.18
CA ASP A 77 5.06 7.57 2.52
C ASP A 77 3.98 7.34 3.57
N ILE A 78 4.36 6.67 4.64
CA ILE A 78 3.56 6.47 5.84
C ILE A 78 4.28 7.14 7.00
N HIS A 79 3.58 8.00 7.74
CA HIS A 79 4.07 8.66 8.95
C HIS A 79 3.12 8.42 10.12
N MET A 80 3.68 8.03 11.25
CA MET A 80 3.04 7.89 12.56
C MET A 80 3.95 8.49 13.64
N GLN A 81 3.40 8.79 14.82
CA GLN A 81 4.11 9.48 15.91
C GLN A 81 5.50 8.90 16.26
N ASP A 82 5.72 7.59 16.08
CA ASP A 82 7.01 6.92 16.33
C ASP A 82 7.41 5.92 15.22
N PHE A 83 6.95 6.16 13.99
CA PHE A 83 7.21 5.26 12.87
C PHE A 83 7.07 5.96 11.53
N SER A 84 7.97 5.65 10.59
CA SER A 84 7.76 5.97 9.19
C SER A 84 8.29 4.89 8.26
N SER A 85 7.78 4.88 7.03
CA SER A 85 8.18 3.94 5.98
C SER A 85 7.66 4.42 4.62
N SER A 86 8.23 3.91 3.54
CA SER A 86 7.80 4.22 2.17
C SER A 86 7.37 2.94 1.44
N ILE A 87 6.30 3.01 0.66
CA ILE A 87 5.83 1.92 -0.20
C ILE A 87 5.92 2.38 -1.65
N LEU A 88 6.62 1.59 -2.45
CA LEU A 88 6.63 1.66 -3.89
C LEU A 88 5.82 0.47 -4.45
N LEU A 89 4.80 0.78 -5.24
CA LEU A 89 4.08 -0.17 -6.06
C LEU A 89 4.44 0.07 -7.51
N THR A 90 4.78 -1.00 -8.23
CA THR A 90 5.04 -0.96 -9.67
C THR A 90 4.24 -2.06 -10.35
N LEU A 91 3.51 -1.70 -11.41
CA LEU A 91 2.83 -2.64 -12.28
C LEU A 91 3.63 -2.74 -13.58
N GLU A 92 3.99 -3.97 -13.95
CA GLU A 92 4.66 -4.26 -15.20
C GLU A 92 3.75 -5.13 -16.06
N GLU A 93 3.26 -4.59 -17.16
CA GLU A 93 2.41 -5.34 -18.09
C GLU A 93 3.24 -6.39 -18.84
N LYS A 94 2.71 -7.60 -18.94
CA LYS A 94 3.30 -8.75 -19.63
C LYS A 94 2.31 -9.26 -20.68
N ALA A 95 2.79 -10.11 -21.59
CA ALA A 95 1.97 -10.62 -22.70
C ALA A 95 0.68 -11.36 -22.26
N ASN A 96 0.63 -11.89 -21.04
CA ASN A 96 -0.48 -12.70 -20.52
C ASN A 96 -0.99 -12.25 -19.13
N GLY A 97 -0.76 -10.99 -18.76
CA GLY A 97 -1.18 -10.45 -17.47
C GLY A 97 -0.23 -9.35 -16.99
N THR A 98 -0.25 -9.08 -15.69
CA THR A 98 0.58 -8.02 -15.12
C THR A 98 1.30 -8.51 -13.87
N CYS A 99 2.55 -8.10 -13.72
CA CYS A 99 3.33 -8.31 -12.52
C CYS A 99 3.17 -7.10 -11.59
N LEU A 100 2.68 -7.34 -10.38
CA LEU A 100 2.66 -6.36 -9.29
C LEU A 100 3.91 -6.55 -8.44
N HIS A 101 4.77 -5.54 -8.43
CA HIS A 101 5.92 -5.44 -7.54
C HIS A 101 5.59 -4.50 -6.38
N LEU A 102 5.91 -4.94 -5.18
CA LEU A 102 5.71 -4.19 -3.95
C LEU A 102 7.03 -4.12 -3.19
N ASP A 103 7.55 -2.91 -3.05
CA ASP A 103 8.73 -2.60 -2.25
C ASP A 103 8.34 -1.67 -1.10
N HIS A 104 8.27 -2.22 0.10
CA HIS A 104 8.04 -1.46 1.33
C HIS A 104 9.35 -1.37 2.08
N ARG A 105 9.86 -0.14 2.19
CA ARG A 105 11.23 0.17 2.63
C ARG A 105 11.27 1.33 3.60
N SER A 106 12.49 1.68 4.02
CA SER A 106 12.77 2.85 4.85
C SER A 106 12.05 2.80 6.20
N PHE A 107 11.90 1.62 6.80
CA PHE A 107 11.27 1.46 8.11
C PHE A 107 12.10 2.12 9.20
N THR A 108 11.60 3.18 9.80
CA THR A 108 12.26 3.91 10.89
C THR A 108 11.34 4.05 12.10
N GLY A 109 11.92 4.38 13.26
CA GLY A 109 11.19 4.62 14.51
C GLY A 109 11.16 3.43 15.47
N LYS A 110 10.58 3.66 16.65
CA LYS A 110 10.67 2.77 17.83
C LYS A 110 10.09 1.38 17.59
N TYR A 111 9.05 1.29 16.75
CA TYR A 111 8.29 0.06 16.51
C TYR A 111 8.51 -0.54 15.12
N LYS A 112 9.59 -0.15 14.41
CA LYS A 112 9.84 -0.53 13.01
C LYS A 112 9.72 -2.04 12.76
N ASN A 113 10.30 -2.87 13.62
CA ASN A 113 10.28 -4.33 13.47
C ASN A 113 8.89 -4.94 13.70
N ALA A 114 8.13 -4.40 14.65
CA ALA A 114 6.77 -4.85 14.94
C ALA A 114 5.83 -4.49 13.77
N PHE A 115 5.91 -3.25 13.30
CA PHE A 115 5.14 -2.79 12.15
C PHE A 115 5.51 -3.55 10.88
N ARG A 116 6.79 -3.73 10.57
CA ARG A 116 7.25 -4.53 9.42
C ARG A 116 6.63 -5.93 9.41
N LYS A 117 6.67 -6.65 10.54
CA LYS A 117 6.03 -7.98 10.65
C LYS A 117 4.52 -7.92 10.39
N GLN A 118 3.83 -6.87 10.83
CA GLN A 118 2.40 -6.69 10.56
C GLN A 118 2.13 -6.37 9.09
N PHE A 119 2.93 -5.48 8.48
CA PHE A 119 2.84 -5.14 7.06
C PHE A 119 3.03 -6.37 6.18
N LEU A 120 4.08 -7.16 6.42
CA LEU A 120 4.34 -8.37 5.65
C LEU A 120 3.15 -9.33 5.66
N LYS A 121 2.59 -9.62 6.84
CA LYS A 121 1.42 -10.51 6.97
C LYS A 121 0.21 -9.96 6.23
N ARG A 122 -0.01 -8.64 6.26
CA ARG A 122 -1.15 -7.99 5.61
C ARG A 122 -1.01 -7.97 4.10
N TRP A 123 0.17 -7.64 3.59
CA TRP A 123 0.46 -7.71 2.16
C TRP A 123 0.29 -9.13 1.61
N GLN A 124 0.84 -10.14 2.28
CA GLN A 124 0.63 -11.54 1.89
C GLN A 124 -0.85 -11.94 1.87
N LYS A 125 -1.66 -11.44 2.82
CA LYS A 125 -3.11 -11.70 2.84
C LYS A 125 -3.84 -11.03 1.68
N LEU A 126 -3.45 -9.80 1.33
CA LEU A 126 -4.02 -9.07 0.20
C LEU A 126 -3.71 -9.77 -1.12
N LEU A 127 -2.44 -10.07 -1.37
CA LEU A 127 -2.00 -10.75 -2.60
C LEU A 127 -2.71 -12.10 -2.78
N LYS A 128 -2.95 -12.84 -1.68
CA LYS A 128 -3.75 -14.07 -1.70
C LYS A 128 -5.22 -13.85 -2.06
N ARG A 129 -5.82 -12.70 -1.74
CA ARG A 129 -7.20 -12.38 -2.13
C ARG A 129 -7.28 -12.09 -3.63
N PHE A 130 -6.37 -11.26 -4.14
CA PHE A 130 -6.26 -10.96 -5.58
C PHE A 130 -6.14 -12.23 -6.43
N SER A 131 -5.41 -13.23 -5.96
CA SER A 131 -5.28 -14.52 -6.67
C SER A 131 -6.55 -15.39 -6.60
N LYS A 132 -7.41 -15.25 -5.58
CA LYS A 132 -8.63 -16.06 -5.43
C LYS A 132 -9.82 -15.52 -6.19
N ASP A 133 -9.90 -14.20 -6.39
CA ASP A 133 -11.01 -13.54 -7.08
C ASP A 133 -10.97 -13.73 -8.62
N GLN A 134 -10.07 -14.59 -9.12
CA GLN A 134 -9.96 -14.98 -10.54
C GLN A 134 -10.55 -16.38 -10.85
N LYS A 135 -11.30 -16.99 -9.91
CA LYS A 135 -11.97 -18.29 -10.12
C LYS A 135 -13.41 -18.17 -10.53
#